data_AF-A0A098B505-F1
#
_entry.id   AF-A0A098B505-F1
#
_cell.length_a   1.000
_cell.length_b   1.000
_cell.length_c   1.000
_cell.angle_alpha   90.00
_cell.angle_beta   90.00
_cell.angle_gamma   90.00
#
_symmetry.space_group_name_H-M   'P 1'
#
loop_
_entity.id
_entity.type
_entity.pdbx_description
1 polymer ?
#
loop_
_entity_poly.entity_id
_entity_poly.type
_entity_poly.pdbx_seq_one_letter_code
_entity_poly.pdbx_strand_id
1 'polypeptide(L)'
;MSRTSDLSQVVTELRNAAQSLISVADSLNDLFSGEVAPQPESAPKEKPITLETVRAVLAEKSRSGFTSEVKALIEKHGAARLSEVDPINYKALLAEAEVLGDE
;
A
#
# COMPACT_ATOMS: atom_id res chain seq x y z
N MET A 1 33.93 -31.09 31.14
CA MET A 1 32.77 -30.29 30.74
C MET A 1 32.36 -30.80 29.37
N SER A 2 31.25 -31.52 29.32
CA SER A 2 30.87 -32.45 28.26
C SER A 2 30.36 -31.68 27.04
N ARG A 3 30.61 -32.17 25.80
CA ARG A 3 30.17 -31.56 24.51
C ARG A 3 28.72 -31.04 24.48
N THR A 4 27.84 -31.59 25.31
CA THR A 4 26.45 -31.17 25.48
C THR A 4 26.33 -29.77 26.10
N SER A 5 27.24 -29.41 27.01
CA SER A 5 27.36 -28.08 27.61
C SER A 5 27.76 -27.04 26.57
N ASP A 6 28.77 -27.34 25.75
CA ASP A 6 29.25 -26.44 24.70
C ASP A 6 28.16 -26.21 23.64
N LEU A 7 27.45 -27.26 23.25
CA LEU A 7 26.34 -27.15 22.31
C LEU A 7 25.18 -26.31 22.87
N SER A 8 24.87 -26.46 24.16
CA SER A 8 23.84 -25.65 24.82
C SER A 8 24.22 -24.18 24.90
N GLN A 9 25.50 -23.88 25.07
CA GLN A 9 26.02 -22.52 25.08
C GLN A 9 25.91 -21.88 23.69
N VAL A 10 26.32 -22.59 22.64
CA VAL A 10 26.20 -22.13 21.25
C VAL A 10 24.74 -21.88 20.86
N VAL A 11 23.81 -22.76 21.27
CA VAL A 11 22.37 -22.56 21.03
C VAL A 11 21.84 -21.33 21.77
N THR A 12 22.35 -21.06 22.98
CA THR A 12 21.96 -19.89 23.77
C THR A 12 22.46 -18.60 23.13
N GLU A 13 23.72 -18.57 22.70
CA GLU A 13 24.32 -17.44 21.99
C GLU A 13 23.60 -17.16 20.66
N LEU A 14 23.23 -18.21 19.92
CA LEU A 14 22.46 -18.09 18.69
C LEU A 14 21.06 -17.48 18.94
N ARG A 15 20.38 -17.89 20.02
CA ARG A 15 19.08 -17.32 20.40
C ARG A 15 19.20 -15.84 20.78
N ASN A 16 20.24 -15.48 21.54
CA ASN A 16 20.49 -14.10 21.92
C ASN A 16 20.78 -13.21 20.70
N ALA A 17 21.57 -13.71 19.75
CA ALA A 17 21.84 -13.02 18.49
C ALA A 17 20.55 -12.81 17.68
N ALA A 18 19.70 -13.84 17.57
CA ALA A 18 18.41 -13.72 16.90
C ALA A 18 17.50 -12.67 17.57
N GLN A 19 17.45 -12.65 18.90
CA GLN A 19 16.66 -11.67 19.64
C GLN A 19 17.19 -10.24 19.44
N SER A 20 18.51 -10.06 19.37
CA SER A 20 19.12 -8.77 19.08
C SER A 20 18.82 -8.30 17.66
N LEU A 21 18.81 -9.21 16.67
CA LEU A 21 18.45 -8.88 15.28
C LEU A 21 16.98 -8.47 15.15
N ILE A 22 16.07 -9.16 15.85
CA ILE A 22 14.65 -8.79 15.90
C ILE A 22 14.49 -7.39 16.50
N SER A 23 15.13 -7.12 17.64
CA SER A 23 15.05 -5.81 18.30
C SER A 23 15.55 -4.65 17.42
N VAL A 24 16.62 -4.87 16.66
CA VAL A 24 17.12 -3.89 15.68
C VAL A 24 16.15 -3.72 14.52
N ALA A 25 15.56 -4.81 14.01
CA ALA A 25 14.57 -4.75 12.95
C ALA A 25 13.31 -3.97 13.37
N ASP A 26 12.81 -4.20 14.59
CA ASP A 26 11.69 -3.46 15.18
C ASP A 26 12.03 -1.97 15.34
N SER A 27 13.23 -1.67 15.84
CA SER A 27 13.71 -0.28 15.98
C SER A 27 13.80 0.44 14.63
N LEU A 28 14.29 -0.26 13.59
CA LEU A 28 14.32 0.27 12.24
C LEU A 28 12.91 0.45 11.68
N ASN A 29 12.02 -0.51 11.91
CA ASN A 29 10.62 -0.40 11.50
C ASN A 29 9.95 0.83 12.14
N ASP A 30 10.19 1.08 13.43
CA ASP A 30 9.68 2.26 14.13
C ASP A 30 10.27 3.58 13.58
N LEU A 31 11.58 3.59 13.28
CA LEU A 31 12.25 4.74 12.67
C LEU A 31 11.73 5.07 11.26
N PHE A 32 11.44 4.04 10.45
CA PHE A 32 10.88 4.22 9.10
C PHE A 32 9.36 4.43 9.09
N SER A 33 8.65 4.00 10.13
CA SER A 33 7.19 4.07 10.20
C SER A 33 6.64 5.36 10.79
N GLY A 34 7.48 6.32 11.18
CA GLY A 34 7.11 7.72 11.45
C GLY A 34 5.72 7.90 12.07
N GLU A 35 5.59 7.59 13.36
CA GLU A 35 4.45 7.94 14.22
C GLU A 35 3.06 7.41 13.79
N VAL A 36 2.74 6.14 14.09
CA VAL A 36 1.36 5.73 14.49
C VAL A 36 1.40 4.49 15.40
N ALA A 37 0.71 4.59 16.53
CA ALA A 37 0.52 3.59 17.60
C ALA A 37 -0.06 2.22 17.12
N PRO A 38 -0.01 1.16 17.95
CA PRO A 38 -0.19 -0.22 17.50
C PRO A 38 -1.67 -0.59 17.35
N GLN A 39 -2.01 -1.23 16.24
CA GLN A 39 -3.21 -2.06 16.15
C GLN A 39 -2.86 -3.40 15.51
N PRO A 40 -3.20 -4.53 16.14
CA PRO A 40 -3.02 -5.84 15.53
C PRO A 40 -4.19 -6.06 14.57
N GLU A 41 -3.91 -6.25 13.27
CA GLU A 41 -4.59 -7.24 12.43
C GLU A 41 -4.16 -7.12 10.96
N SER A 42 -3.58 -8.21 10.46
CA SER A 42 -3.50 -8.60 9.04
C SER A 42 -2.67 -7.71 8.10
N ALA A 43 -1.69 -8.36 7.46
CA ALA A 43 -1.02 -8.02 6.21
C ALA A 43 -1.25 -6.61 5.62
N PRO A 44 -0.19 -5.86 5.27
CA PRO A 44 -0.29 -4.69 4.39
C PRO A 44 -0.82 -5.11 3.02
N LYS A 45 -2.14 -5.24 2.89
CA LYS A 45 -2.79 -5.02 1.60
C LYS A 45 -2.59 -3.54 1.37
N GLU A 46 -1.67 -3.20 0.47
CA GLU A 46 -1.61 -1.91 -0.20
C GLU A 46 -3.06 -1.41 -0.30
N LYS A 47 -3.38 -0.32 0.41
CA LYS A 47 -4.76 0.18 0.49
C LYS A 47 -5.30 0.19 -0.93
N PRO A 48 -6.25 -0.71 -1.28
CA PRO A 48 -6.74 -0.75 -2.64
C PRO A 48 -7.33 0.63 -2.87
N ILE A 49 -6.90 1.29 -3.96
CA ILE A 49 -7.48 2.57 -4.35
C ILE A 49 -8.99 2.33 -4.37
N THR A 50 -9.71 3.00 -3.48
CA THR A 50 -11.13 2.72 -3.33
C THR A 50 -11.86 3.37 -4.47
N LEU A 51 -12.92 2.70 -4.94
CA LEU A 51 -13.80 3.21 -5.98
C LEU A 51 -14.33 4.60 -5.63
N GLU A 52 -14.50 4.88 -4.34
CA GLU A 52 -14.87 6.18 -3.79
C GLU A 52 -13.88 7.29 -4.12
N THR A 53 -12.57 7.08 -3.90
CA THR A 53 -11.54 8.08 -4.18
C THR A 53 -11.49 8.40 -5.67
N VAL A 54 -11.51 7.38 -6.53
CA VAL A 54 -11.50 7.57 -7.99
C VAL A 54 -12.77 8.30 -8.43
N ARG A 55 -13.93 7.95 -7.86
CA ARG A 55 -15.20 8.59 -8.17
C ARG A 55 -15.21 10.06 -7.76
N ALA A 56 -14.60 10.40 -6.62
CA ALA A 56 -14.48 11.78 -6.17
C ALA A 56 -13.65 12.62 -7.16
N VAL A 57 -12.47 12.14 -7.56
CA VAL A 57 -11.60 12.84 -8.52
C VAL A 57 -12.28 13.01 -9.88
N LEU A 58 -12.86 11.94 -10.43
CA LEU A 58 -13.56 12.03 -11.72
C LEU A 58 -14.81 12.91 -11.66
N ALA A 59 -15.55 12.88 -10.55
CA ALA A 59 -16.70 13.75 -10.36
C ALA A 59 -16.27 15.22 -10.30
N GLU A 60 -15.14 15.52 -9.67
CA GLU A 60 -14.59 16.87 -9.64
C GLU A 60 -14.18 17.32 -11.04
N LYS A 61 -13.42 16.51 -11.79
CA LYS A 61 -13.04 16.83 -13.17
C LYS A 61 -14.25 16.96 -14.10
N SER A 62 -15.29 16.14 -13.91
CA SER A 62 -16.56 16.26 -14.63
C SER A 62 -17.26 17.59 -14.33
N ARG A 63 -17.26 18.05 -13.06
CA ARG A 63 -17.80 19.38 -12.68
C ARG A 63 -16.99 20.52 -13.29
N SER A 64 -15.69 20.35 -13.46
CA SER A 64 -14.81 21.32 -14.14
C SER A 64 -15.03 21.40 -15.66
N GLY A 65 -15.96 20.61 -16.21
CA GLY A 65 -16.32 20.61 -17.63
C GLY A 65 -15.73 19.46 -18.44
N PHE A 66 -14.84 18.67 -17.86
CA PHE A 66 -14.14 17.58 -18.55
C PHE A 66 -14.92 16.25 -18.57
N THR A 67 -16.25 16.33 -18.63
CA THR A 67 -17.11 15.14 -18.56
C THR A 67 -16.90 14.20 -19.74
N SER A 68 -16.58 14.75 -20.92
CA SER A 68 -16.30 13.99 -22.13
C SER A 68 -14.96 13.26 -22.03
N GLU A 69 -13.90 13.90 -21.56
CA GLU A 69 -12.61 13.24 -21.40
C GLU A 69 -12.65 12.19 -20.28
N VAL A 70 -13.31 12.48 -19.16
CA VAL A 70 -13.54 11.51 -18.07
C VAL A 70 -14.21 10.24 -18.59
N LYS A 71 -15.22 10.38 -19.45
CA LYS A 71 -15.92 9.24 -20.06
C LYS A 71 -15.02 8.48 -21.03
N ALA A 72 -14.26 9.18 -21.88
CA ALA A 72 -13.29 8.57 -22.79
C ALA A 72 -12.20 7.80 -22.03
N LEU A 73 -11.80 8.28 -20.85
CA LEU A 73 -10.85 7.61 -19.97
C LEU A 73 -11.39 6.27 -19.47
N ILE A 74 -12.64 6.25 -18.98
CA ILE A 74 -13.29 5.01 -18.51
C ILE A 74 -13.44 4.01 -19.66
N GLU A 75 -13.84 4.48 -20.85
CA GLU A 75 -13.96 3.65 -22.06
C GLU A 75 -12.60 3.12 -22.56
N LYS A 76 -11.53 3.90 -22.45
CA LYS A 76 -10.14 3.49 -22.77
C LYS A 76 -9.66 2.35 -21.88
N HIS A 77 -10.13 2.33 -20.63
CA HIS A 77 -9.89 1.23 -19.67
C HIS A 77 -10.85 0.04 -19.87
N GLY A 78 -11.68 0.06 -20.92
CA GLY A 78 -12.52 -1.07 -21.35
C GLY A 78 -13.88 -1.17 -20.63
N ALA A 79 -14.30 -0.13 -19.92
CA ALA A 79 -15.54 -0.12 -19.15
C ALA A 79 -16.50 0.97 -19.64
N ALA A 80 -17.81 0.77 -19.45
CA ALA A 80 -18.78 1.84 -19.73
C ALA A 80 -18.98 2.77 -18.51
N ARG A 81 -18.64 2.29 -17.31
CA ARG A 81 -18.83 2.98 -16.03
C ARG A 81 -17.68 2.69 -15.09
N LEU A 82 -17.35 3.62 -14.19
CA LEU A 82 -16.33 3.44 -13.16
C LEU A 82 -16.56 2.21 -12.27
N SER A 83 -17.83 1.84 -12.07
CA SER A 83 -18.24 0.64 -11.33
C SER A 83 -17.88 -0.69 -12.02
N GLU A 84 -17.59 -0.65 -13.33
CA GLU A 84 -17.21 -1.79 -14.15
C GLU A 84 -15.69 -1.81 -14.42
N VAL A 85 -14.97 -0.75 -14.06
CA VAL A 85 -13.52 -0.69 -14.20
C VAL A 85 -12.88 -1.59 -13.12
N ASP A 86 -11.95 -2.44 -13.54
CA ASP A 86 -11.21 -3.28 -12.61
C ASP A 86 -10.38 -2.45 -11.62
N PRO A 87 -10.29 -2.85 -10.33
CA PRO A 87 -9.52 -2.13 -9.33
C PRO A 87 -8.04 -1.93 -9.68
N ILE A 88 -7.49 -2.80 -10.53
CA ILE A 88 -6.11 -2.69 -11.03
C ILE A 88 -5.92 -1.45 -11.92
N ASN A 89 -6.98 -1.02 -12.61
CA ASN A 89 -6.98 0.12 -13.51
C ASN A 89 -7.30 1.43 -12.78
N TYR A 90 -7.85 1.39 -11.56
CA TYR A 90 -8.14 2.60 -10.76
C TYR A 90 -6.92 3.48 -10.56
N LYS A 91 -5.74 2.89 -10.39
CA LYS A 91 -4.49 3.65 -10.23
C LYS A 91 -4.12 4.44 -11.47
N ALA A 92 -4.19 3.81 -12.63
CA ALA A 92 -3.92 4.46 -13.90
C ALA A 92 -4.98 5.51 -14.21
N LEU A 93 -6.25 5.17 -14.01
CA LEU A 93 -7.38 6.04 -14.28
C LEU A 93 -7.36 7.30 -13.40
N LEU A 94 -7.01 7.16 -12.12
CA LEU A 94 -6.86 8.28 -11.20
C LEU A 94 -5.70 9.19 -11.62
N ALA A 95 -4.54 8.63 -11.97
CA ALA A 95 -3.40 9.43 -12.43
C ALA A 95 -3.70 10.20 -13.72
N GLU A 96 -4.35 9.56 -14.69
CA GLU A 96 -4.76 10.22 -15.94
C GLU A 96 -5.84 11.28 -15.69
N ALA A 97 -6.77 11.04 -14.75
CA ALA A 97 -7.80 12.00 -14.37
C ALA A 97 -7.20 13.21 -13.62
N GLU A 98 -6.19 13.01 -12.77
CA GLU A 98 -5.50 14.10 -12.07
C GLU A 98 -4.85 15.07 -13.05
N VAL A 99 -4.16 14.57 -14.08
CA VAL A 99 -3.53 15.43 -15.12
C VAL A 99 -4.55 16.17 -15.99
N LEU A 100 -5.80 15.70 -16.01
CA LEU A 100 -6.84 16.23 -16.88
C LEU A 100 -7.32 17.59 -16.39
N GLY A 101 -7.01 18.67 -17.12
CA GLY A 101 -7.34 20.03 -16.71
C GLY A 101 -6.31 20.70 -15.78
N ASP A 102 -5.13 20.11 -15.62
CA ASP A 102 -3.92 20.78 -15.11
C ASP A 102 -3.08 21.41 -16.26
N GLU A 103 -3.73 21.74 -17.38
CA GLU A 103 -3.18 22.55 -18.49
C GLU A 103 -3.46 24.05 -18.32
#